data_AF-A0ABD6E5I1-F1
#
_entry.id   AF-A0ABD6E5I1-F1
#
_cell.length_a   1.000
_cell.length_b   1.000
_cell.length_c   1.000
_cell.angle_alpha   90.00
_cell.angle_beta   90.00
_cell.angle_gamma   90.00
#
_symmetry.space_group_name_H-M   'P 1'
#
loop_
_entity.id
_entity.type
_entity.pdbx_description
1 polymer ?
#
loop_
_entity_poly.entity_id
_entity_poly.type
_entity_poly.pdbx_seq_one_letter_code
_entity_poly.pdbx_strand_id
1 'polypeptide(L)' 'MKKSIKCPECNSTDVIRIVYGLPPASLAEQADRGEIILGGCELDFSNPDWHCKKCGYDFKCPNSMI' A
#
# COMPACT_ATOMS: atom_id res chain seq x y z
N MET A 1 -4.17 11.14 -16.50
CA MET A 1 -3.49 9.87 -16.87
C MET A 1 -3.38 8.99 -15.62
N LYS A 2 -3.97 7.80 -15.58
CA LYS A 2 -3.87 6.87 -14.42
C LYS A 2 -2.47 6.24 -14.41
N LYS A 3 -1.60 6.67 -13.51
CA LYS A 3 -0.26 6.08 -13.34
C LYS A 3 -0.45 4.65 -12.79
N SER A 4 -0.08 3.64 -13.58
CA SER A 4 -0.12 2.23 -13.14
C SER A 4 1.08 1.97 -12.25
N ILE A 5 0.81 1.69 -10.98
CA ILE A 5 1.87 1.44 -9.98
C ILE A 5 2.36 0.01 -10.17
N LYS A 6 3.68 -0.16 -10.20
CA LYS A 6 4.36 -1.44 -10.32
C LYS A 6 5.40 -1.54 -9.23
N CYS A 7 5.66 -2.76 -8.78
CA CYS A 7 6.75 -3.02 -7.86
C CYS A 7 8.10 -2.69 -8.53
N PRO A 8 8.93 -1.82 -7.93
CA PRO A 8 10.24 -1.48 -8.50
C PRO A 8 11.22 -2.65 -8.47
N GLU A 9 11.06 -3.60 -7.54
CA GLU A 9 11.97 -4.76 -7.41
C GLU A 9 11.67 -5.86 -8.44
N CYS A 10 10.40 -6.20 -8.64
CA CYS A 10 10.02 -7.36 -9.46
C CYS A 10 9.17 -7.01 -10.70
N ASN A 11 8.87 -5.74 -10.93
CA ASN A 11 8.01 -5.23 -12.01
C ASN A 11 6.57 -5.79 -12.02
N SER A 12 6.14 -6.44 -10.93
CA SER A 12 4.76 -6.92 -10.81
C SER A 12 3.77 -5.76 -10.72
N THR A 13 2.62 -5.92 -11.37
CA THR A 13 1.44 -5.05 -11.20
C THR A 13 0.57 -5.49 -10.03
N ASP A 14 0.86 -6.64 -9.43
CA ASP A 14 0.13 -7.18 -8.27
C ASP A 14 0.63 -6.49 -6.98
N VAL A 15 0.18 -5.25 -6.81
CA VAL A 15 0.54 -4.37 -5.70
C VAL A 15 -0.74 -3.85 -5.04
N ILE A 16 -0.73 -3.79 -3.71
CA ILE A 16 -1.86 -3.34 -2.89
C ILE A 16 -1.43 -2.22 -1.96
N ARG A 17 -2.39 -1.37 -1.56
CA ARG A 17 -2.11 -0.25 -0.67
C ARG A 17 -1.98 -0.71 0.77
N ILE A 18 -1.03 -0.10 1.45
CA ILE A 18 -0.89 -0.20 2.90
C ILE A 18 -1.58 1.00 3.51
N VAL A 19 -2.52 0.74 4.40
CA VAL A 19 -3.26 1.75 5.15
C VAL A 19 -2.78 1.71 6.59
N TYR A 20 -2.39 2.86 7.10
CA TYR A 20 -1.98 3.03 8.49
C TYR A 20 -2.97 3.91 9.23
N GLY A 21 -2.93 3.85 10.55
CA GLY A 21 -3.85 4.57 11.43
C GLY A 21 -5.04 3.72 11.83
N LEU A 22 -6.04 4.38 12.40
CA LEU A 22 -7.32 3.76 12.72
C LEU A 22 -8.21 3.80 11.47
N PRO A 23 -8.41 2.67 10.75
CA PRO A 23 -9.30 2.68 9.61
C PRO A 23 -10.74 2.97 10.08
N PRO A 24 -11.52 3.78 9.35
CA PRO A 24 -12.97 3.78 9.53
C PRO A 24 -13.52 2.38 9.23
N ALA A 25 -14.69 2.03 9.78
CA ALA A 25 -15.27 0.69 9.65
C ALA A 25 -15.33 0.16 8.19
N SER A 26 -15.56 1.05 7.22
CA SER A 26 -15.57 0.73 5.80
C SER A 26 -14.21 0.28 5.23
N LEU A 27 -13.09 0.75 5.80
CA LEU A 27 -11.76 0.25 5.45
C LEU A 27 -11.44 -1.06 6.18
N ALA A 28 -11.93 -1.25 7.41
CA ALA A 28 -11.77 -2.53 8.11
C ALA A 28 -12.41 -3.70 7.32
N GLU A 29 -13.60 -3.48 6.73
CA GLU A 29 -14.23 -4.47 5.85
C GLU A 29 -13.44 -4.73 4.56
N GLN A 30 -12.80 -3.71 3.98
CA GLN A 30 -11.92 -3.89 2.81
C GLN A 30 -10.64 -4.65 3.15
N ALA A 31 -10.12 -4.47 4.37
CA ALA A 31 -8.98 -5.24 4.86
C ALA A 31 -9.36 -6.72 5.05
N ASP A 32 -10.55 -6.99 5.59
CA ASP A 32 -11.10 -8.35 5.71
C ASP A 32 -11.25 -9.03 4.34
N ARG A 33 -11.68 -8.28 3.32
CA ARG A 33 -11.75 -8.74 1.92
C ARG A 33 -10.39 -8.90 1.24
N GLY A 34 -9.30 -8.50 1.88
CA GLY A 34 -7.94 -8.57 1.33
C GLY A 34 -7.65 -7.56 0.22
N GLU A 35 -8.45 -6.48 0.15
CA GLU A 35 -8.29 -5.40 -0.84
C GLU A 35 -7.20 -4.39 -0.41
N ILE A 36 -6.94 -4.28 0.90
CA ILE A 36 -5.91 -3.43 1.50
C ILE A 36 -5.14 -4.18 2.59
N ILE A 37 -3.91 -3.74 2.89
CA ILE A 37 -3.15 -4.19 4.07
C ILE A 37 -3.25 -3.12 5.15
N LEU A 38 -3.45 -3.53 6.41
CA LEU A 38 -3.28 -2.68 7.57
C LEU A 38 -1.82 -2.72 8.02
N GLY A 39 -1.08 -1.64 7.79
CA GLY A 39 0.35 -1.57 8.07
C GLY A 39 0.71 -1.25 9.52
N GLY A 40 -0.30 -0.90 10.34
CA GLY A 40 -0.15 -0.54 11.75
C GLY A 40 -0.94 0.71 12.12
N CYS A 41 -0.97 1.05 13.40
CA CYS A 41 -1.66 2.24 13.90
C CYS A 41 -0.88 3.55 13.68
N GLU A 42 0.43 3.47 13.45
CA GLU A 42 1.30 4.63 13.31
C GLU A 42 1.57 4.89 11.82
N LEU A 43 1.22 6.09 11.36
CA LEU A 43 1.54 6.59 10.02
C LEU A 43 2.69 7.57 10.14
N ASP A 44 3.87 7.16 9.67
CA ASP A 44 5.08 7.97 9.62
C ASP A 44 5.54 8.20 8.17
N PHE A 45 6.36 9.22 7.96
CA PHE A 45 6.93 9.53 6.64
C PHE A 45 7.89 8.46 6.15
N SER A 46 8.35 7.56 7.02
CA SER A 46 9.16 6.40 6.63
C SER A 46 8.32 5.21 6.13
N ASN A 47 7.04 5.13 6.51
CA ASN A 47 6.22 3.94 6.24
C ASN A 47 5.94 3.74 4.73
N PRO A 48 6.06 2.51 4.21
CA PRO A 48 5.78 2.22 2.81
C PRO A 48 4.29 2.38 2.47
N ASP A 49 3.97 2.93 1.30
CA ASP A 49 2.57 3.13 0.85
C ASP A 49 1.98 1.90 0.15
N TRP A 50 2.82 1.07 -0.45
CA TRP A 50 2.45 -0.07 -1.30
C TRP A 50 3.19 -1.32 -0.88
N HIS A 51 2.51 -2.45 -0.98
CA HIS A 51 3.06 -3.78 -0.78
C HIS A 51 2.89 -4.61 -2.04
N CYS A 52 3.96 -5.26 -2.51
CA CYS A 52 3.87 -6.20 -3.61
C CYS A 52 3.50 -7.60 -3.11
N LYS A 53 2.34 -8.12 -3.54
CA LYS A 53 1.91 -9.48 -3.17
C LYS A 53 2.78 -10.58 -3.80
N LYS A 54 3.54 -10.27 -4.85
CA LYS A 54 4.36 -11.24 -5.58
C LYS A 54 5.71 -11.48 -4.92
N CYS A 55 6.42 -10.43 -4.53
CA CYS A 55 7.76 -10.54 -3.94
C CYS A 55 7.83 -10.11 -2.47
N GLY A 56 6.74 -9.56 -1.92
CA GLY A 56 6.70 -9.06 -0.54
C GLY A 56 7.36 -7.70 -0.35
N TYR A 57 7.90 -7.07 -1.41
CA TYR A 57 8.58 -5.78 -1.28
C TYR A 57 7.60 -4.66 -0.99
N ASP A 58 7.90 -3.92 0.08
CA ASP A 58 7.19 -2.72 0.49
C ASP A 58 7.93 -1.46 -0.01
N PHE A 59 7.17 -0.52 -0.58
CA PHE A 59 7.72 0.66 -1.21
C PHE A 59 6.76 1.84 -1.21
N LYS A 60 7.32 3.04 -1.27
CA LYS A 60 6.56 4.28 -1.40
C LYS A 60 6.22 4.58 -2.85
N CYS A 61 5.13 5.31 -3.07
CA CYS A 61 4.84 5.87 -4.38
C CYS A 61 6.00 6.80 -4.79
N PRO A 62 6.66 6.62 -5.96
CA PRO A 62 7.74 7.49 -6.41
C PRO A 62 7.25 8.90 -6.83
N ASN A 63 6.04 9.29 -6.45
CA ASN A 63 5.44 10.59 -6.79
C ASN A 63 4.76 11.26 -5.59
N SER A 64 5.30 11.07 -4.40
CA SER A 64 5.18 12.05 -3.32
C SER A 64 6.22 13.16 -3.59
N MET A 65 5.94 14.04 -4.55
CA MET A 65 6.53 15.37 -4.56
C MET A 65 5.39 16.33 -4.26
N ILE A 66 5.52 17.00 -3.11
CA ILE A 66 5.08 18.37 -2.81
C ILE A 66 4.74 19.20 -4.04
#